data_AF-A0A259S112-F1
#
_entry.id   AF-A0A259S112-F1
#
_cell.length_a   1.000
_cell.length_b   1.000
_cell.length_c   1.000
_cell.angle_alpha   90.00
_cell.angle_beta   90.00
_cell.angle_gamma   90.00
#
_symmetry.space_group_name_H-M   'P 1'
#
loop_
_entity.id
_entity.type
_entity.pdbx_description
1 polymer ?
#
loop_
_entity_poly.entity_id
_entity_poly.type
_entity_poly.pdbx_seq_one_letter_code
_entity_poly.pdbx_strand_id
1 'polypeptide(L)'
;MVFPSNPVTQQVTQLGAPMSSSAVCIMLLGSGELGKEVAIEAQRLGLKVIAVDRYANAPAMQVAHRSFVIDMLDGSALRALVEREKPTLIVPEIEAIATQTLVELEAEGWQVVPNARAAR
;
A
#
# COMPACT_ATOMS: atom_id res chain seq x y z
N MET A 1 31.16 9.95 -12.46
CA MET A 1 30.55 10.33 -11.17
C MET A 1 29.52 9.27 -10.86
N VAL A 2 29.87 8.29 -10.04
CA VAL A 2 29.00 7.16 -9.66
C VAL A 2 28.17 7.64 -8.48
N PHE A 3 26.86 7.72 -8.62
CA PHE A 3 25.99 7.97 -7.48
C PHE A 3 26.07 6.76 -6.54
N PRO A 4 26.28 6.94 -5.23
CA PRO A 4 26.27 5.83 -4.30
C PRO A 4 24.91 5.14 -4.35
N SER A 5 24.90 3.84 -4.62
CA SER A 5 23.71 3.00 -4.58
C SER A 5 23.13 3.03 -3.18
N ASN A 6 22.00 3.70 -3.01
CA ASN A 6 21.21 3.65 -1.78
C ASN A 6 20.76 2.19 -1.55
N PRO A 7 21.08 1.55 -0.41
CA PRO A 7 20.67 0.17 -0.14
C PRO A 7 19.14 -0.02 -0.07
N VAL A 8 18.36 1.08 -0.06
CA VAL A 8 16.90 1.07 0.08
C VAL A 8 16.16 0.79 -1.23
N THR A 9 16.81 0.88 -2.40
CA THR A 9 16.13 0.74 -3.71
C THR A 9 16.04 -0.70 -4.24
N GLN A 10 16.53 -1.70 -3.51
CA GLN A 10 16.48 -3.10 -3.93
C GLN A 10 15.35 -3.87 -3.26
N GLN A 11 14.07 -3.77 -3.67
CA GLN A 11 13.08 -4.78 -3.25
C GLN A 11 12.00 -5.18 -4.27
N VAL A 12 12.05 -4.72 -5.52
CA VAL A 12 11.19 -5.27 -6.59
C VAL A 12 12.02 -5.63 -7.81
N THR A 13 13.00 -6.53 -7.65
CA THR A 13 13.82 -7.03 -8.76
C THR A 13 13.15 -8.19 -9.50
N GLN A 14 12.12 -8.81 -8.91
CA GLN A 14 11.41 -9.95 -9.50
C GLN A 14 9.95 -9.97 -9.02
N LEU A 15 9.00 -9.97 -9.95
CA LEU A 15 7.58 -10.09 -9.65
C LEU A 15 7.20 -11.56 -9.48
N GLY A 16 6.75 -11.94 -8.28
CA GLY A 16 6.11 -13.24 -8.05
C GLY A 16 4.65 -13.24 -8.50
N ALA A 17 4.10 -14.43 -8.80
CA ALA A 17 2.70 -14.57 -9.17
C ALA A 17 1.77 -14.16 -8.02
N PRO A 18 0.58 -13.60 -8.30
CA PRO A 18 -0.40 -13.28 -7.25
C PRO A 18 -0.69 -14.50 -6.38
N MET A 19 -0.88 -14.28 -5.08
CA MET A 19 -1.20 -15.32 -4.07
C MET A 19 -0.07 -16.33 -3.76
N SER A 20 1.11 -16.20 -4.37
CA SER A 20 2.30 -16.95 -3.97
C SER A 20 3.01 -16.30 -2.78
N SER A 21 3.94 -17.03 -2.14
CA SER A 21 4.78 -16.48 -1.07
C SER A 21 5.75 -15.40 -1.54
N SER A 22 5.98 -15.27 -2.85
CA SER A 22 6.81 -14.24 -3.47
C SER A 22 5.98 -13.12 -4.11
N ALA A 23 4.66 -13.10 -3.90
CA ALA A 23 3.80 -12.07 -4.46
C ALA A 23 4.18 -10.69 -3.90
N VAL A 24 4.41 -9.74 -4.79
CA VAL A 24 4.50 -8.33 -4.40
C VAL A 24 3.10 -7.84 -4.10
N CYS A 25 2.91 -7.27 -2.91
CA CYS A 25 1.60 -6.88 -2.39
C CYS A 25 1.52 -5.37 -2.21
N ILE A 26 0.56 -4.74 -2.88
CA ILE A 26 0.22 -3.32 -2.74
C ILE A 26 -1.00 -3.16 -1.84
N MET A 27 -0.89 -2.30 -0.84
CA MET A 27 -2.01 -1.84 0.00
C MET A 27 -2.36 -0.40 -0.39
N LEU A 28 -3.57 -0.20 -0.92
CA LEU A 28 -4.13 1.11 -1.22
C LEU A 28 -4.87 1.65 0.02
N LEU A 29 -4.51 2.85 0.47
CA LEU A 29 -5.20 3.56 1.55
C LEU A 29 -6.01 4.71 0.94
N GLY A 30 -7.31 4.49 0.80
CA GLY A 30 -8.15 5.20 -0.17
C GLY A 30 -8.38 4.29 -1.37
N SER A 31 -9.66 4.04 -1.68
CA SER A 31 -10.09 3.08 -2.69
C SER A 31 -11.03 3.71 -3.70
N GLY A 32 -10.79 4.97 -4.06
CA GLY A 32 -11.57 5.74 -5.02
C GLY A 32 -11.35 5.31 -6.47
N GLU A 33 -11.77 6.15 -7.41
CA GLU A 33 -11.63 5.88 -8.84
C GLU A 33 -10.17 5.83 -9.31
N LEU A 34 -9.26 6.65 -8.76
CA LEU A 34 -7.84 6.58 -9.17
C LEU A 34 -7.20 5.33 -8.57
N GLY A 35 -7.49 5.02 -7.30
CA GLY A 35 -7.12 3.77 -6.67
C GLY A 35 -7.60 2.54 -7.45
N LYS A 36 -8.77 2.61 -8.10
CA LYS A 36 -9.28 1.54 -8.96
C LYS A 36 -8.41 1.32 -10.20
N GLU A 37 -7.99 2.39 -10.88
CA GLU A 37 -7.09 2.28 -12.04
C GLU A 37 -5.71 1.74 -11.62
N VAL A 38 -5.18 2.20 -10.48
CA VAL A 38 -3.94 1.65 -9.90
C VAL A 38 -4.09 0.16 -9.58
N ALA A 39 -5.22 -0.26 -9.01
CA ALA A 39 -5.50 -1.67 -8.72
C ALA A 39 -5.61 -2.53 -9.99
N ILE A 40 -6.17 -2.00 -11.08
CA ILE A 40 -6.27 -2.67 -12.38
C ILE A 40 -4.88 -2.87 -12.97
N GLU A 41 -4.04 -1.82 -12.99
CA GLU A 41 -2.67 -1.94 -13.50
C GLU A 41 -1.82 -2.88 -12.64
N ALA A 42 -1.98 -2.82 -11.32
CA ALA A 42 -1.31 -3.75 -10.42
C ALA A 42 -1.69 -5.21 -10.75
N GLN A 43 -2.95 -5.49 -11.02
CA GLN A 43 -3.39 -6.83 -11.44
C GLN A 43 -2.89 -7.23 -12.82
N ARG A 44 -2.84 -6.30 -13.78
CA ARG A 44 -2.24 -6.55 -15.10
C ARG A 44 -0.77 -6.97 -14.99
N LEU A 45 -0.07 -6.48 -13.96
CA LEU A 45 1.30 -6.87 -13.63
C LEU A 45 1.41 -8.10 -12.71
N GLY A 46 0.30 -8.70 -12.30
CA GLY A 46 0.30 -9.86 -11.42
C GLY A 46 0.59 -9.55 -9.94
N LEU A 47 0.37 -8.30 -9.51
CA LEU A 47 0.53 -7.93 -8.10
C LEU A 47 -0.71 -8.32 -7.28
N LYS A 48 -0.49 -8.66 -6.01
CA LYS A 48 -1.58 -8.77 -5.03
C LYS A 48 -2.01 -7.37 -4.61
N VAL A 49 -3.32 -7.12 -4.60
CA VAL A 49 -3.90 -5.82 -4.22
C VAL A 49 -4.79 -5.97 -2.99
N ILE A 50 -4.54 -5.12 -1.98
CA ILE A 50 -5.37 -4.93 -0.80
C ILE A 50 -5.92 -3.51 -0.83
N ALA A 51 -7.25 -3.37 -0.89
CA ALA A 51 -7.90 -2.06 -0.93
C ALA A 51 -8.49 -1.70 0.44
N VAL A 52 -8.15 -0.53 0.97
CA VAL A 52 -8.60 -0.04 2.28
C VAL A 52 -9.35 1.27 2.10
N ASP A 53 -10.50 1.41 2.75
CA ASP A 53 -11.28 2.65 2.77
C ASP A 53 -12.15 2.74 4.03
N ARG A 54 -12.83 3.86 4.24
CA ARG A 54 -13.76 4.10 5.36
C ARG A 54 -15.16 3.54 5.13
N TYR A 55 -15.44 3.02 3.95
CA TYR A 55 -16.74 2.45 3.59
C TYR A 55 -16.59 1.21 2.70
N ALA A 56 -17.58 0.33 2.74
CA ALA A 56 -17.59 -0.90 1.95
C ALA A 56 -17.88 -0.61 0.46
N ASN A 57 -17.44 -1.51 -0.42
CA ASN A 57 -17.71 -1.48 -1.86
C ASN A 57 -17.16 -0.25 -2.60
N ALA A 58 -16.14 0.42 -2.05
CA ALA A 58 -15.42 1.48 -2.74
C ALA A 58 -14.87 1.01 -4.10
N PRO A 59 -14.71 1.89 -5.10
CA PRO A 59 -14.36 1.51 -6.46
C PRO A 59 -13.18 0.53 -6.59
N ALA A 60 -12.06 0.75 -5.89
CA ALA A 60 -10.89 -0.13 -5.96
C ALA A 60 -11.12 -1.49 -5.25
N MET A 61 -12.01 -1.55 -4.27
CA MET A 61 -12.36 -2.81 -3.58
C MET A 61 -13.01 -3.81 -4.52
N GLN A 62 -13.70 -3.34 -5.56
CA GLN A 62 -14.41 -4.21 -6.52
C GLN A 62 -13.47 -5.00 -7.42
N VAL A 63 -12.21 -4.55 -7.53
CA VAL A 63 -11.19 -5.21 -8.34
C VAL A 63 -10.09 -5.83 -7.47
N ALA A 64 -9.91 -5.40 -6.22
CA ALA A 64 -8.85 -5.90 -5.34
C ALA A 64 -9.01 -7.38 -4.94
N HIS A 65 -7.89 -8.03 -4.56
CA HIS A 65 -7.90 -9.41 -4.07
C HIS A 65 -8.52 -9.53 -2.66
N ARG A 66 -8.30 -8.51 -1.84
CA ARG A 66 -8.90 -8.36 -0.50
C ARG A 66 -9.24 -6.89 -0.26
N SER A 67 -10.23 -6.65 0.59
CA SER A 67 -10.56 -5.31 1.03
C SER A 67 -10.84 -5.24 2.53
N PHE A 68 -10.61 -4.07 3.11
CA PHE A 68 -10.88 -3.79 4.51
C PHE A 68 -11.53 -2.43 4.68
N VAL A 69 -12.49 -2.37 5.61
CA VAL A 69 -13.14 -1.13 6.01
C VAL A 69 -12.64 -0.78 7.41
N ILE A 70 -11.90 0.32 7.51
CA ILE A 70 -11.40 0.85 8.79
C ILE A 70 -11.51 2.36 8.80
N ASP A 71 -11.49 2.97 9.99
CA ASP A 71 -11.15 4.39 10.09
C ASP A 71 -9.65 4.55 9.82
N MET A 72 -9.28 5.10 8.67
CA MET A 72 -7.87 5.30 8.30
C MET A 72 -7.20 6.44 9.07
N LEU A 73 -7.96 7.22 9.85
CA LEU A 73 -7.43 8.18 10.82
C LEU A 73 -7.08 7.53 12.17
N ASP A 74 -7.59 6.31 12.43
CA ASP A 74 -7.17 5.51 13.57
C ASP A 74 -5.82 4.84 13.25
N GLY A 75 -4.75 5.47 13.73
CA GLY A 75 -3.38 4.97 13.55
C GLY A 75 -3.16 3.57 14.13
N SER A 76 -3.87 3.19 15.19
CA SER A 76 -3.74 1.86 15.79
C SER A 76 -4.37 0.78 14.90
N ALA A 77 -5.55 1.05 14.35
CA ALA A 77 -6.23 0.17 13.41
C ALA A 77 -5.43 0.04 12.10
N LEU A 78 -4.90 1.16 11.58
CA LEU A 78 -4.06 1.17 10.39
C LEU A 78 -2.80 0.33 10.58
N ARG A 79 -2.05 0.55 11.67
CA ARG A 79 -0.85 -0.23 11.99
C ARG A 79 -1.16 -1.71 12.13
N ALA A 80 -2.19 -2.07 12.90
CA ALA A 80 -2.59 -3.47 13.08
C ALA A 80 -2.93 -4.15 11.74
N LEU A 81 -3.55 -3.42 10.82
CA LEU A 81 -3.84 -3.92 9.48
C LEU A 81 -2.57 -4.12 8.64
N VAL A 82 -1.65 -3.16 8.65
CA VAL A 82 -0.35 -3.25 7.94
C VAL A 82 0.46 -4.44 8.45
N GLU A 83 0.61 -4.59 9.76
CA GLU A 83 1.38 -5.68 10.37
C GLU A 83 0.76 -7.06 10.10
N ARG A 84 -0.57 -7.15 10.04
CA ARG A 84 -1.28 -8.38 9.71
C ARG A 84 -1.10 -8.78 8.24
N GLU A 85 -1.30 -7.82 7.32
CA GLU A 85 -1.33 -8.10 5.89
C GLU A 85 0.06 -8.08 5.23
N LYS A 86 1.04 -7.46 5.89
CA LYS A 86 2.43 -7.34 5.47
C LYS A 86 2.60 -6.92 4.00
N PRO A 87 2.02 -5.78 3.57
CA PRO A 87 2.17 -5.32 2.21
C PRO A 87 3.63 -4.98 1.90
N THR A 88 4.04 -5.20 0.66
CA THR A 88 5.34 -4.74 0.14
C THR A 88 5.33 -3.23 -0.03
N LEU A 89 4.21 -2.67 -0.51
CA LEU A 89 4.03 -1.24 -0.75
C LEU A 89 2.77 -0.74 -0.06
N ILE A 90 2.88 0.38 0.65
CA ILE A 90 1.75 1.14 1.21
C ILE A 90 1.57 2.38 0.34
N VAL A 91 0.40 2.53 -0.26
CA VAL A 91 0.11 3.59 -1.25
C VAL A 91 -1.08 4.42 -0.75
N PRO A 92 -0.82 5.57 -0.11
CA PRO A 92 -1.84 6.54 0.26
C PRO A 92 -2.42 7.23 -0.97
N GLU A 93 -3.75 7.31 -1.07
CA GLU A 93 -4.45 8.00 -2.16
C GLU A 93 -5.08 9.33 -1.70
N ILE A 94 -5.26 9.53 -0.40
CA ILE A 94 -5.95 10.70 0.18
C ILE A 94 -5.18 11.31 1.36
N GLU A 95 -5.45 12.58 1.67
CA GLU A 95 -4.83 13.30 2.80
C GLU A 95 -5.42 12.87 4.17
N ALA A 96 -6.63 12.31 4.20
CA ALA A 96 -7.32 11.91 5.43
C ALA A 96 -6.89 10.52 5.94
N ILE A 97 -5.60 10.39 6.26
CA ILE A 97 -4.98 9.16 6.80
C ILE A 97 -4.14 9.54 8.03
N ALA A 98 -3.93 8.59 8.95
CA ALA A 98 -3.01 8.74 10.08
C ALA A 98 -1.54 8.89 9.62
N THR A 99 -1.16 10.04 9.06
CA THR A 99 0.16 10.32 8.48
C THR A 99 1.30 10.06 9.48
N GLN A 100 1.09 10.35 10.77
CA GLN A 100 2.07 10.08 11.82
C GLN A 100 2.40 8.58 11.93
N THR A 101 1.38 7.72 11.83
CA THR A 101 1.57 6.26 11.80
C THR A 101 2.32 5.82 10.55
N LEU A 102 2.06 6.42 9.39
CA LEU A 102 2.81 6.12 8.16
C LEU A 102 4.29 6.50 8.29
N VAL A 103 4.61 7.63 8.94
CA VAL A 103 5.99 8.05 9.20
C VAL A 103 6.70 7.07 10.12
N GLU A 104 6.03 6.56 11.15
CA GLU A 104 6.57 5.55 12.06
C GLU A 104 6.82 4.22 11.35
N LEU A 105 5.83 3.75 10.57
CA LEU A 105 5.98 2.54 9.76
C LEU A 105 7.14 2.68 8.76
N GLU A 106 7.26 3.83 8.08
CA GLU A 106 8.38 4.08 7.16
C GLU A 106 9.74 4.03 7.88
N ALA A 107 9.84 4.61 9.08
CA ALA A 107 11.05 4.55 9.90
C ALA A 107 11.40 3.13 10.37
N GLU A 108 10.41 2.25 10.49
CA GLU A 108 10.57 0.83 10.81
C GLU A 108 10.89 -0.06 9.59
N GLY A 109 10.95 0.53 8.39
CA GLY A 109 11.34 -0.16 7.15
C GLY A 109 10.20 -0.58 6.24
N TRP A 110 8.96 -0.17 6.54
CA TRP A 110 7.84 -0.32 5.61
C TRP A 110 7.99 0.66 4.44
N GLN A 111 7.65 0.23 3.22
CA GLN A 111 7.77 1.09 2.04
C GLN A 111 6.47 1.87 1.79
N VAL A 112 6.47 3.16 2.15
CA VAL A 112 5.37 4.10 1.87
C VAL A 112 5.66 4.87 0.58
N VAL A 113 4.69 4.96 -0.31
CA VAL A 113 4.84 5.60 -1.63
C VAL A 113 4.25 7.03 -1.63
N PRO A 114 4.94 8.03 -2.20
CA PRO A 114 6.35 8.04 -2.60
C PRO A 114 7.30 8.18 -1.39
N ASN A 115 6.77 8.67 -0.28
CA ASN A 115 7.34 8.63 1.08
C ASN A 115 6.25 9.12 2.05
N ALA A 116 6.38 8.82 3.35
CA ALA A 116 5.34 9.15 4.34
C ALA A 116 5.14 10.67 4.51
N ARG A 117 6.17 11.49 4.25
CA ARG A 117 6.07 12.96 4.36
C ARG A 117 5.28 13.60 3.22
N ALA A 118 5.13 12.91 2.09
CA ALA A 118 4.39 13.39 0.93
C ALA A 118 2.87 13.19 1.07
N ALA A 119 2.41 12.40 2.04
CA ALA A 119 0.99 12.19 2.35
C ALA A 119 0.44 13.26 3.33
N ARG A 120 0.84 14.52 3.14
CA ARG A 120 0.40 15.69 3.92
C ARG A 120 -0.46 16.61 3.07
#